data_AF-A0A0K2VXT5-F1
#
_entry.id   AF-A0A0K2VXT5-F1
#
_cell.length_a   1.000
_cell.length_b   1.000
_cell.length_c   1.000
_cell.angle_alpha   90.00
_cell.angle_beta   90.00
_cell.angle_gamma   90.00
#
_symmetry.space_group_name_H-M   'P 1'
#
loop_
_entity.id
_entity.type
_entity.pdbx_description
1 polymer ?
#
loop_
_entity_poly.entity_id
_entity_poly.type
_entity_poly.pdbx_seq_one_letter_code
_entity_poly.pdbx_strand_id
1 'polypeptide(L)'
;MLSLHDQRRILPFIRPLISRCVVVSAMFLGASSIALADSASWSNLPRMQLERQFAGPLQDTIVQRWRDPDDSTVCYIYLPITAQHSSPTESGYVQYGPNIIGTISCLDGGPEKKPAQTPPARKK
;
A
#
# COMPACT_ATOMS: atom_id res chain seq x y z
N MET A 1 11.74 -57.72 0.61
CA MET A 1 11.02 -56.42 0.68
C MET A 1 10.29 -56.23 -0.65
N LEU A 2 8.97 -56.05 -0.60
CA LEU A 2 8.01 -56.09 -1.72
C LEU A 2 8.42 -55.20 -2.90
N SER A 3 8.65 -55.77 -4.08
CA SER A 3 7.70 -56.00 -5.18
C SER A 3 7.13 -54.72 -5.80
N LEU A 4 7.78 -54.32 -6.90
CA LEU A 4 7.46 -53.24 -7.81
C LEU A 4 6.52 -53.78 -8.91
N HIS A 5 5.38 -54.30 -8.47
CA HIS A 5 4.28 -54.77 -9.31
C HIS A 5 2.99 -54.21 -8.74
N ASP A 6 2.08 -53.88 -9.66
CA ASP A 6 0.65 -53.71 -9.41
C ASP A 6 0.16 -52.29 -9.09
N GLN A 7 -0.07 -51.49 -10.15
CA GLN A 7 -1.32 -50.71 -10.29
C GLN A 7 -1.43 -50.00 -11.65
N ARG A 8 -1.31 -50.76 -12.75
CA ARG A 8 -1.97 -50.40 -14.00
C ARG A 8 -3.08 -51.42 -14.24
N ARG A 9 -4.28 -50.91 -14.54
CA ARG A 9 -5.52 -51.57 -15.00
C ARG A 9 -6.55 -51.82 -13.89
N ILE A 10 -7.58 -50.97 -13.85
CA ILE A 10 -9.00 -51.34 -13.90
C ILE A 10 -9.75 -50.11 -14.46
N LEU A 11 -10.35 -50.25 -15.65
CA LEU A 11 -11.37 -49.37 -16.24
C LEU A 11 -12.76 -49.83 -15.74
N PRO A 12 -13.81 -48.98 -15.65
CA PRO A 12 -14.67 -48.68 -16.81
C PRO A 12 -15.17 -47.21 -16.84
N PHE A 13 -15.19 -46.53 -17.99
CA PHE A 13 -16.32 -46.52 -18.94
C PHE A 13 -17.70 -46.39 -18.28
N ILE A 14 -18.07 -45.19 -17.83
CA ILE A 14 -19.47 -44.82 -17.59
C ILE A 14 -19.75 -43.46 -18.24
N ARG A 15 -20.28 -43.51 -19.46
CA ARG A 15 -21.13 -42.47 -20.02
C ARG A 15 -22.50 -42.58 -19.34
N PRO A 16 -23.17 -41.45 -19.06
CA PRO A 16 -24.59 -41.36 -19.35
C PRO A 16 -24.83 -40.25 -20.36
N LEU A 17 -25.37 -40.72 -21.47
CA LEU A 17 -26.02 -40.01 -22.54
C LEU A 17 -27.38 -39.49 -22.02
N ILE A 18 -27.65 -38.20 -22.22
CA ILE A 18 -28.96 -37.60 -22.51
C ILE A 18 -30.14 -37.94 -21.57
N SER A 19 -30.57 -36.96 -20.79
CA SER A 19 -32.01 -36.68 -20.58
C SER A 19 -32.16 -35.22 -20.13
N ARG A 20 -32.24 -34.30 -21.08
CA ARG A 20 -33.48 -33.60 -21.46
C ARG A 20 -34.14 -32.85 -20.30
N CYS A 21 -33.99 -31.52 -20.40
CA CYS A 21 -34.94 -30.48 -20.01
C CYS A 21 -35.57 -30.60 -18.62
N VAL A 22 -35.27 -29.64 -17.75
CA VAL A 22 -36.25 -28.60 -17.36
C VAL A 22 -35.48 -27.41 -16.76
N VAL A 23 -35.87 -26.24 -17.23
CA VAL A 23 -35.42 -24.88 -16.95
C VAL A 23 -35.54 -24.54 -15.47
N VAL A 24 -34.49 -23.97 -14.84
CA VAL A 24 -34.62 -22.92 -13.81
C VAL A 24 -33.44 -21.96 -13.87
N SER A 25 -33.75 -20.75 -14.34
CA SER A 25 -33.27 -19.45 -13.84
C SER A 25 -32.00 -19.37 -13.01
N ALA A 26 -31.02 -18.59 -13.51
CA ALA A 26 -30.65 -17.31 -12.89
C ALA A 26 -29.62 -16.59 -13.77
N MET A 27 -30.11 -15.64 -14.56
CA MET A 27 -29.30 -14.53 -15.05
C MET A 27 -28.73 -13.79 -13.84
N PHE A 28 -27.50 -14.09 -13.44
CA PHE A 28 -26.62 -13.11 -12.81
C PHE A 28 -25.19 -13.45 -13.24
N LEU A 29 -24.87 -13.08 -14.49
CA LEU A 29 -23.50 -12.71 -14.83
C LEU A 29 -23.16 -11.48 -14.00
N GLY A 30 -22.77 -11.70 -12.75
CA GLY A 30 -22.07 -10.70 -11.96
C GLY A 30 -20.74 -10.46 -12.66
N ALA A 31 -20.69 -9.46 -13.52
CA ALA A 31 -19.45 -8.90 -14.03
C ALA A 31 -18.62 -8.49 -12.81
N SER A 32 -17.63 -9.30 -12.46
CA SER A 32 -16.58 -8.89 -11.55
C SER A 32 -15.84 -7.76 -12.24
N SER A 33 -16.20 -6.52 -11.90
CA SER A 33 -15.38 -5.35 -12.24
C SER A 33 -14.06 -5.50 -11.49
N ILE A 34 -13.07 -6.12 -12.14
CA ILE A 34 -11.68 -5.94 -11.78
C ILE A 34 -11.37 -4.49 -12.15
N ALA A 35 -11.47 -3.58 -11.19
CA ALA A 35 -10.90 -2.25 -11.32
C ALA A 35 -9.39 -2.44 -11.49
N LEU A 36 -8.90 -2.33 -12.74
CA LEU A 36 -7.49 -2.14 -13.01
C LEU A 36 -7.10 -0.87 -12.27
N ALA A 37 -6.39 -1.01 -11.14
CA ALA A 37 -5.76 0.11 -10.50
C ALA A 37 -4.83 0.73 -11.54
N ASP A 38 -5.21 1.89 -12.04
CA ASP A 38 -4.40 2.70 -12.94
C ASP A 38 -3.03 2.83 -12.27
N SER A 39 -1.95 2.49 -12.99
CA SER A 39 -0.61 2.51 -12.42
C SER A 39 -0.23 3.96 -12.14
N ALA A 40 -0.61 4.45 -10.96
CA ALA A 40 -0.36 5.82 -10.54
C ALA A 40 1.14 6.06 -10.67
N SER A 41 1.53 6.97 -11.57
CA SER A 41 2.92 7.40 -11.68
C SER A 41 3.37 7.86 -10.29
N TRP A 42 4.47 7.30 -9.78
CA TRP A 42 5.00 7.64 -8.46
C TRP A 42 5.19 9.16 -8.27
N SER A 43 5.48 9.87 -9.36
CA SER A 43 5.59 11.33 -9.39
C SER A 43 4.29 12.07 -9.03
N ASN A 44 3.14 11.45 -9.29
CA ASN A 44 1.82 12.07 -9.14
C ASN A 44 1.14 11.71 -7.81
N LEU A 45 1.78 10.88 -6.98
CA LEU A 45 1.26 10.56 -5.66
C LEU A 45 1.24 11.82 -4.80
N PRO A 46 0.10 12.14 -4.14
CA PRO A 46 0.01 13.23 -3.18
C PRO A 46 1.12 13.14 -2.12
N ARG A 47 1.64 14.30 -1.73
CA ARG A 47 2.74 14.38 -0.76
C ARG A 47 2.26 15.14 0.47
N MET A 48 2.50 14.54 1.63
CA MET A 48 2.45 15.29 2.88
C MET A 48 3.49 16.43 2.85
N GLN A 49 3.26 17.46 3.65
CA GLN A 49 4.16 18.60 3.81
C GLN A 49 4.98 18.44 5.09
N LEU A 50 6.30 18.57 4.98
CA LEU A 50 7.19 18.62 6.14
C LEU A 50 7.02 19.97 6.86
N GLU A 51 6.45 19.95 8.06
CA GLU A 51 6.30 21.18 8.86
C GLU A 51 7.47 21.42 9.80
N ARG A 52 8.01 20.35 10.40
CA ARG A 52 9.10 20.44 11.38
C ARG A 52 9.99 19.21 11.37
N GLN A 53 11.23 19.41 11.82
CA GLN A 53 12.20 18.35 12.05
C GLN A 53 12.83 18.54 13.44
N PHE A 54 13.07 17.43 14.12
CA PHE A 54 13.64 17.35 15.46
C PHE A 54 14.81 16.36 15.48
N ALA A 55 15.73 16.54 16.42
CA ALA A 55 16.70 15.50 16.75
C ALA A 55 15.97 14.29 17.35
N GLY A 56 16.38 13.09 16.93
CA GLY A 56 15.93 11.85 17.55
C GLY A 56 16.66 11.57 18.87
N PRO A 57 16.19 10.60 19.66
CA PRO A 57 16.84 10.15 20.89
C PRO A 57 18.25 9.56 20.70
N LEU A 58 18.62 9.13 19.49
CA LEU A 58 19.95 8.61 19.16
C LEU A 58 20.68 9.59 18.24
N GLN A 59 22.02 9.56 18.28
CA GLN A 59 22.88 10.54 17.61
C GLN A 59 22.61 10.70 16.10
N ASP A 60 22.22 9.62 15.43
CA ASP A 60 22.01 9.59 13.98
C ASP A 60 20.56 9.36 13.58
N THR A 61 19.62 9.79 14.41
CA THR A 61 18.19 9.70 14.10
C THR A 61 17.50 11.05 14.17
N ILE A 62 16.45 11.21 13.37
CA ILE A 62 15.62 12.41 13.34
C ILE A 62 14.16 12.02 13.53
N VAL A 63 13.36 12.96 14.03
CA VAL A 63 11.91 12.87 13.98
C VAL A 63 11.40 13.99 13.08
N GLN A 64 10.59 13.65 12.10
CA GLN A 64 9.95 14.61 11.22
C GLN A 64 8.44 14.64 11.47
N ARG A 65 7.86 15.84 11.43
CA ARG A 65 6.42 16.04 11.49
C ARG A 65 5.90 16.42 10.11
N TRP A 66 5.12 15.52 9.53
CA TRP A 66 4.48 15.67 8.23
C TRP A 66 2.99 15.92 8.42
N ARG A 67 2.40 16.83 7.63
CA ARG A 67 0.96 17.06 7.59
C ARG A 67 0.42 16.77 6.19
N ASP A 68 -0.65 16.00 6.11
CA ASP A 68 -1.41 15.84 4.89
C ASP A 68 -2.22 17.13 4.61
N PRO A 69 -2.05 17.77 3.45
CA PRO A 69 -2.81 18.98 3.11
C PRO A 69 -4.31 18.74 2.88
N ASP A 70 -4.73 17.51 2.57
CA ASP A 70 -6.10 17.22 2.15
C ASP A 70 -7.02 16.94 3.34
N ASP A 71 -6.54 16.23 4.35
CA ASP A 71 -7.33 15.84 5.54
C ASP A 71 -6.73 16.30 6.88
N SER A 72 -5.61 17.02 6.83
CA SER A 72 -4.85 17.53 7.97
C SER A 72 -4.20 16.48 8.87
N THR A 73 -4.22 15.19 8.50
CA THR A 73 -3.54 14.09 9.20
C THR A 73 -2.10 14.44 9.51
N VAL A 74 -1.67 14.20 10.75
CA VAL A 74 -0.31 14.50 11.19
C VAL A 74 0.43 13.20 11.44
N CYS A 75 1.51 12.98 10.70
CA CYS A 75 2.39 11.84 10.88
C CYS A 75 3.73 12.28 11.47
N TYR A 76 4.18 11.55 12.48
CA TYR A 76 5.55 11.62 12.97
C TYR A 76 6.33 10.45 12.39
N ILE A 77 7.43 10.76 11.71
CA ILE A 77 8.32 9.76 11.13
C ILE A 77 9.65 9.81 11.87
N TYR A 78 10.00 8.71 12.51
CA TYR A 78 11.32 8.50 13.10
C TYR A 78 12.22 7.83 12.08
N LEU A 79 13.33 8.45 11.71
CA LEU A 79 14.20 7.99 10.63
C LEU A 79 15.67 7.95 11.10
N PRO A 80 16.44 6.91 10.75
CA PRO A 80 17.88 7.02 10.75
C PRO A 80 18.32 7.96 9.63
N ILE A 81 19.40 8.73 9.84
CA ILE A 81 19.97 9.64 8.83
C ILE A 81 20.47 8.83 7.63
N THR A 82 21.00 7.64 7.87
CA THR A 82 21.48 6.72 6.83
C THR A 82 20.70 5.41 6.91
N ALA A 83 20.25 4.91 5.76
CA ALA A 83 19.67 3.58 5.64
C ALA A 83 20.45 2.78 4.60
N GLN A 84 20.80 1.54 4.92
CA GLN A 84 21.34 0.62 3.91
C GLN A 84 20.25 0.29 2.89
N HIS A 85 20.62 0.16 1.63
CA HIS A 85 19.71 -0.21 0.55
C HIS A 85 20.48 -0.93 -0.55
N SER A 86 19.77 -1.59 -1.46
CA SER A 86 20.37 -2.19 -2.65
C SER A 86 21.01 -1.15 -3.55
N SER A 87 21.86 -1.58 -4.49
CA SER A 87 22.15 -0.75 -5.66
C SER A 87 20.84 -0.36 -6.38
N PRO A 88 20.76 0.82 -7.03
CA PRO A 88 19.60 1.18 -7.84
C PRO A 88 19.34 0.14 -8.94
N THR A 89 18.06 -0.16 -9.19
CA THR A 89 17.61 -0.97 -10.33
C THR A 89 17.83 -0.23 -11.65
N GLU A 90 17.67 -0.90 -12.78
CA GLU A 90 17.70 -0.26 -14.11
C GLU A 90 16.68 0.88 -14.24
N SER A 91 15.56 0.77 -13.54
CA SER A 91 14.52 1.79 -13.42
C SER A 91 14.81 2.89 -12.38
N GLY A 92 15.97 2.85 -11.70
CA GLY A 92 16.41 3.86 -10.73
C GLY A 92 15.84 3.71 -9.32
N TYR A 93 15.09 2.66 -9.03
CA TYR A 93 14.53 2.41 -7.70
C TYR A 93 15.52 1.66 -6.81
N VAL A 94 15.45 1.86 -5.49
CA VAL A 94 16.24 1.10 -4.51
C VAL A 94 15.33 0.23 -3.66
N GLN A 95 15.82 -0.95 -3.29
CA GLN A 95 15.14 -1.83 -2.37
C GLN A 95 15.77 -1.68 -0.99
N TYR A 96 14.93 -1.36 -0.02
CA TYR A 96 15.34 -1.33 1.37
C TYR A 96 15.06 -2.71 1.96
N GLY A 97 16.07 -3.27 2.64
CA GLY A 97 15.94 -4.58 3.28
C GLY A 97 14.78 -4.62 4.29
N PRO A 98 14.46 -5.82 4.81
CA PRO A 98 13.36 -5.95 5.77
C PRO A 98 13.60 -5.07 7.00
N ASN A 99 12.68 -4.12 7.24
CA ASN A 99 12.54 -3.34 8.48
C ASN A 99 13.70 -2.39 8.86
N ILE A 100 14.29 -1.66 7.91
CA ILE A 100 15.41 -0.74 8.21
C ILE A 100 15.11 0.75 8.02
N ILE A 101 13.96 1.13 7.46
CA ILE A 101 13.60 2.55 7.32
C ILE A 101 12.61 2.96 8.40
N GLY A 102 13.13 3.26 9.59
CA GLY A 102 12.40 4.04 10.58
C GLY A 102 11.03 3.47 11.02
N THR A 103 10.22 4.34 11.60
CA THR A 103 8.82 4.08 11.94
C THR A 103 7.96 5.31 11.67
N ILE A 104 6.68 5.09 11.38
CA ILE A 104 5.70 6.15 11.17
C ILE A 104 4.53 5.96 12.15
N SER A 105 4.06 7.06 12.72
CA SER A 105 2.87 7.09 13.57
C SER A 105 2.02 8.29 13.18
N CYS A 106 0.80 8.02 12.74
CA CYS A 106 -0.14 9.03 12.27
C CYS A 106 -1.27 9.22 13.26
N LEU A 107 -1.70 10.47 13.39
CA LEU A 107 -2.80 10.91 14.21
C LEU A 107 -3.74 11.71 13.32
N ASP A 108 -5.04 11.47 13.47
CA ASP A 108 -6.04 12.24 12.75
C ASP A 108 -5.83 13.74 13.04
N GLY A 109 -5.76 14.51 11.96
CA GLY A 109 -5.70 15.95 12.05
C GLY A 109 -7.03 16.46 12.54
N GLY A 110 -7.14 16.76 13.84
CA GLY A 110 -8.22 17.62 14.30
C GLY A 110 -8.31 18.88 13.44
N PRO A 111 -9.47 19.57 13.42
CA PRO A 111 -9.75 20.63 12.46
C PRO A 111 -8.59 21.62 12.32
N GLU A 112 -8.13 21.80 11.09
CA GLU A 112 -6.98 22.67 10.78
C GLU A 112 -7.23 24.08 11.35
N LYS A 113 -6.44 24.47 12.36
CA LYS A 113 -6.48 25.82 12.88
C LYS A 113 -5.76 26.73 11.88
N LYS A 114 -6.53 27.30 10.96
CA LYS A 114 -6.04 28.24 9.93
C LYS A 114 -5.12 29.28 10.59
N PRO A 115 -3.89 29.51 10.08
CA PRO A 115 -2.97 30.46 10.69
C PRO A 115 -3.61 31.83 10.79
N ALA A 116 -3.53 32.44 11.98
CA ALA A 116 -4.09 33.76 12.24
C ALA A 116 -3.47 34.78 11.28
N GLN A 117 -4.27 35.32 10.37
CA GLN A 117 -3.85 36.38 9.47
C GLN A 117 -3.37 37.57 10.31
N THR A 118 -2.15 38.01 10.08
CA THR A 118 -1.59 39.20 10.71
C THR A 118 -2.50 40.39 10.39
N PRO A 119 -3.01 41.13 11.40
CA PRO A 119 -3.85 42.29 11.16
C PRO A 119 -3.14 43.29 10.23
N PRO A 120 -3.85 43.90 9.27
CA PRO A 120 -3.23 44.84 8.34
C PRO A 120 -2.60 46.00 9.14
N ALA A 121 -1.34 46.31 8.81
CA ALA A 121 -0.63 47.42 9.41
C ALA A 121 -1.43 48.72 9.23
N ARG A 122 -1.80 49.37 10.34
CA ARG A 122 -2.46 50.66 10.34
C ARG A 122 -1.48 51.70 9.79
N LYS A 123 -1.73 52.19 8.57
CA LYS A 123 -1.01 53.34 7.99
C LYS A 123 -1.23 54.57 8.90
N LYS A 124 -0.13 55.22 9.28
CA LYS A 124 -0.14 56.53 9.96
C LYS A 124 -0.39 57.64 8.94
#